data_AF-A0A7S1AVF1-F1
#
_entry.id   AF-A0A7S1AVF1-F1
#
_cell.length_a   1.000
_cell.length_b   1.000
_cell.length_c   1.000
_cell.angle_alpha   90.00
_cell.angle_beta   90.00
_cell.angle_gamma   90.00
#
_symmetry.space_group_name_H-M   'P 1'
#
loop_
_entity.id
_entity.type
_entity.pdbx_description
1 polymer ?
#
loop_
_entity_poly.entity_id
_entity_poly.type
_entity_poly.pdbx_seq_one_letter_code
_entity_poly.pdbx_strand_id
1 'polypeptide(L)'
;MQVAHQPRIASKSPAPAPRKATDFLDNAQEIWLQKPQTDARRGALGLGAGARDALFAEQCEFVSLGGYCAASRALQALDLKKYSYPFDWTRSPASGVIQCLEQGFRPFFTYSFEADKGICGHLLGGSDWGGSFWHHDIRSPEVRNDFARRIDRLFGRREVPSTTPRVFVRSVNSSGELYLTQALFGALRRALPGAPIYLVLLVDNQSEIGPLRVAGPDSDKVLICRIHESLYAANGINWSMEKQCEAYSEAVAFAIRFWAGNPGAVTSVEECPSMQHLMAMIAPFEGGDASRELFFARRVASHSMPHAMMSGQMHGSPVASGYLTPDRRRQMMPELSYPPSPVSAVHTPPHAQECVSTPRAMGSMQSVPYVSPSPQECMPPARPVGSLQAMPYPLPNPPQECLSAVRPLGSTNLGQTLIAPSRAWCAPEHTLYNQPSLDVSWAGRHTPVRGQGTLLSPRAYVEAIH
;
A
#
# COMPACT_ATOMS: atom_id res chain seq x y z
N MET A 1 -74.95 12.67 -11.82
CA MET A 1 -73.98 12.56 -10.71
C MET A 1 -72.62 12.15 -11.27
N GLN A 2 -71.73 13.11 -11.51
CA GLN A 2 -70.34 12.83 -11.91
C GLN A 2 -69.52 12.56 -10.64
N VAL A 3 -68.95 11.36 -10.53
CA VAL A 3 -68.04 10.99 -9.45
C VAL A 3 -66.62 11.36 -9.90
N ALA A 4 -66.06 12.38 -9.27
CA ALA A 4 -64.68 12.82 -9.50
C ALA A 4 -63.70 11.82 -8.86
N HIS A 5 -62.87 11.17 -9.68
CA HIS A 5 -61.76 10.35 -9.19
C HIS A 5 -60.60 11.26 -8.74
N GLN A 6 -60.37 11.33 -7.42
CA GLN A 6 -59.15 11.92 -6.88
C GLN A 6 -57.96 10.97 -7.10
N PRO A 7 -56.82 11.48 -7.60
CA PRO A 7 -55.61 10.67 -7.76
C PRO A 7 -54.99 10.38 -6.38
N ARG A 8 -54.69 9.09 -6.13
CA ARG A 8 -53.93 8.65 -4.96
C ARG A 8 -52.52 9.22 -5.02
N ILE A 9 -52.18 10.09 -4.06
CA ILE A 9 -50.82 10.55 -3.80
C ILE A 9 -50.03 9.35 -3.27
N ALA A 10 -49.12 8.81 -4.09
CA ALA A 10 -48.20 7.76 -3.67
C ALA A 10 -47.27 8.31 -2.58
N SER A 11 -47.32 7.70 -1.40
CA SER A 11 -46.38 8.00 -0.31
C SER A 11 -44.97 7.64 -0.76
N LYS A 12 -44.09 8.65 -0.86
CA LYS A 12 -42.65 8.44 -1.09
C LYS A 12 -42.09 7.65 0.08
N SER A 13 -41.68 6.41 -0.17
CA SER A 13 -40.88 5.65 0.79
C SER A 13 -39.57 6.42 1.08
N PRO A 14 -39.15 6.50 2.35
CA PRO A 14 -37.91 7.18 2.71
C PRO A 14 -36.72 6.54 1.98
N ALA A 15 -35.81 7.38 1.47
CA ALA A 15 -34.58 6.91 0.85
C ALA A 15 -33.82 6.02 1.86
N PRO A 16 -33.30 4.85 1.43
CA PRO A 16 -32.53 3.99 2.32
C PRO A 16 -31.33 4.77 2.84
N ALA A 17 -31.11 4.72 4.17
CA ALA A 17 -29.93 5.30 4.79
C ALA A 17 -28.67 4.79 4.07
N PRO A 18 -27.64 5.64 3.86
CA PRO A 18 -26.40 5.21 3.23
C PRO A 18 -25.88 4.01 4.03
N ARG A 19 -25.88 2.84 3.39
CA ARG A 19 -25.24 1.65 3.96
C ARG A 19 -23.80 2.06 4.23
N LYS A 20 -23.37 2.01 5.50
CA LYS A 20 -21.96 2.12 5.84
C LYS A 20 -21.26 1.08 4.97
N ALA A 21 -20.45 1.52 4.03
CA ALA A 21 -19.66 0.65 3.19
C ALA A 21 -18.57 0.02 4.05
N THR A 22 -18.96 -0.91 4.93
CA THR A 22 -18.04 -1.86 5.54
C THR A 22 -17.76 -2.89 4.46
N ASP A 23 -16.80 -2.55 3.60
CA ASP A 23 -16.23 -3.48 2.64
C ASP A 23 -15.82 -4.76 3.39
N PHE A 24 -16.23 -5.88 2.82
CA PHE A 24 -16.42 -7.23 3.36
C PHE A 24 -15.17 -7.96 3.90
N LEU A 25 -14.08 -7.25 4.18
CA LEU A 25 -12.90 -7.76 4.88
C LEU A 25 -12.81 -6.98 6.18
N ASP A 26 -13.64 -7.35 7.16
CA ASP A 26 -13.76 -6.67 8.44
C ASP A 26 -12.40 -6.67 9.18
N ASN A 27 -11.67 -5.55 9.04
CA ASN A 27 -10.47 -5.23 9.79
C ASN A 27 -10.68 -5.30 11.31
N ALA A 28 -11.93 -5.31 11.77
CA ALA A 28 -12.30 -5.38 13.18
C ALA A 28 -11.68 -6.60 13.91
N GLN A 29 -11.38 -7.68 13.18
CA GLN A 29 -10.80 -8.89 13.78
C GLN A 29 -9.28 -8.80 13.98
N GLU A 30 -8.58 -8.02 13.17
CA GLU A 30 -7.12 -7.92 13.25
C GLU A 30 -6.71 -6.80 14.22
N ILE A 31 -6.29 -7.17 15.43
CA ILE A 31 -5.93 -6.24 16.51
C ILE A 31 -4.91 -5.19 16.05
N TRP A 32 -3.95 -5.57 15.22
CA TRP A 32 -2.87 -4.70 14.73
C TRP A 32 -3.30 -3.67 13.67
N LEU A 33 -4.53 -3.76 13.17
CA LEU A 33 -5.19 -2.79 12.28
C LEU A 33 -6.17 -1.86 13.02
N GLN A 34 -6.37 -2.05 14.33
CA GLN A 34 -7.25 -1.17 15.10
C GLN A 34 -6.63 0.22 15.29
N LYS A 35 -7.50 1.22 15.47
CA LYS A 35 -7.12 2.65 15.49
C LYS A 35 -5.99 3.00 16.47
N PRO A 36 -5.98 2.50 17.73
CA PRO A 36 -4.86 2.78 18.64
C PRO A 36 -3.51 2.30 18.10
N GLN A 37 -3.47 1.13 17.47
CA GLN A 37 -2.27 0.52 16.89
C GLN A 37 -1.83 1.28 15.63
N THR A 38 -2.77 1.67 14.77
CA THR A 38 -2.43 2.46 13.58
C THR A 38 -1.95 3.87 13.95
N ASP A 39 -2.55 4.52 14.94
CA ASP A 39 -2.08 5.82 15.46
C ASP A 39 -0.68 5.74 16.08
N ALA A 40 -0.43 4.72 16.90
CA ALA A 40 0.89 4.48 17.48
C ALA A 40 1.94 4.24 16.38
N ARG A 41 1.62 3.40 15.38
CA ARG A 41 2.50 3.11 14.24
C ARG A 41 2.79 4.37 13.43
N ARG A 42 1.77 5.17 13.11
CA ARG A 42 1.95 6.46 12.42
C ARG A 42 2.86 7.40 13.21
N GLY A 43 2.66 7.52 14.52
CA GLY A 43 3.51 8.33 15.39
C GLY A 43 4.97 7.88 15.35
N ALA A 44 5.22 6.58 15.50
CA ALA A 44 6.57 5.99 15.46
C ALA A 44 7.28 6.20 14.12
N LEU A 45 6.53 6.26 13.02
CA LEU A 45 7.07 6.44 11.66
C LEU A 45 7.14 7.92 11.23
N GLY A 46 6.88 8.86 12.15
CA GLY A 46 6.95 10.31 11.87
C GLY A 46 5.74 10.87 11.12
N LEU A 47 4.62 10.14 11.10
CA LEU A 47 3.33 10.54 10.50
C LEU A 47 2.31 10.99 11.56
N GLY A 48 2.79 11.41 12.73
CA GLY A 48 1.97 11.96 13.80
C GLY A 48 1.26 13.26 13.39
N ALA A 49 0.14 13.57 14.07
CA ALA A 49 -0.68 14.74 13.77
C ALA A 49 0.12 16.05 13.82
N GLY A 50 -0.12 16.94 12.85
CA GLY A 50 0.53 18.25 12.78
C GLY A 50 1.94 18.26 12.17
N ALA A 51 2.54 17.09 11.92
CA ALA A 51 3.79 17.02 11.17
C ALA A 51 3.57 17.40 9.68
N ARG A 52 4.57 18.03 9.07
CA ARG A 52 4.56 18.34 7.62
C ARG A 52 4.30 17.08 6.78
N ASP A 53 4.86 15.96 7.22
CA ASP A 53 4.75 14.66 6.58
C ASP A 53 3.30 14.12 6.63
N ALA A 54 2.59 14.38 7.73
CA ALA A 54 1.16 14.04 7.85
C ALA A 54 0.28 14.90 6.93
N LEU A 55 0.58 16.19 6.77
CA LEU A 55 -0.15 17.08 5.85
C LEU A 55 -0.05 16.61 4.40
N PHE A 56 1.15 16.17 3.96
CA PHE A 56 1.31 15.58 2.62
C PHE A 56 0.41 14.34 2.47
N ALA A 57 0.42 13.45 3.47
CA ALA A 57 -0.39 12.24 3.43
C ALA A 57 -1.90 12.56 3.40
N GLU A 58 -2.37 13.55 4.15
CA GLU A 58 -3.78 13.95 4.18
C GLU A 58 -4.28 14.51 2.84
N GLN A 59 -3.40 15.20 2.11
CA GLN A 59 -3.68 15.79 0.79
C GLN A 59 -3.67 14.79 -0.37
N CYS A 60 -3.13 13.59 -0.14
CA CYS A 60 -3.04 12.54 -1.14
C CYS A 60 -4.13 11.47 -0.97
N GLU A 61 -4.42 10.80 -2.07
CA GLU A 61 -5.12 9.51 -2.08
C GLU A 61 -4.12 8.38 -2.28
N PHE A 62 -4.18 7.35 -1.43
CA PHE A 62 -3.29 6.20 -1.49
C PHE A 62 -3.97 5.01 -2.14
N VAL A 63 -3.32 4.43 -3.15
CA VAL A 63 -3.89 3.37 -3.99
C VAL A 63 -2.92 2.20 -4.09
N SER A 64 -3.36 1.00 -3.71
CA SER A 64 -2.60 -0.22 -4.01
C SER A 64 -2.80 -0.61 -5.48
N LEU A 65 -1.70 -0.91 -6.17
CA LEU A 65 -1.67 -1.52 -7.50
C LEU A 65 -1.53 -3.05 -7.44
N GLY A 66 -1.68 -3.63 -6.24
CA GLY A 66 -1.70 -5.07 -6.02
C GLY A 66 -0.31 -5.71 -6.10
N GLY A 67 -0.26 -6.87 -6.76
CA GLY A 67 0.79 -7.88 -6.70
C GLY A 67 0.54 -8.84 -5.57
N TYR A 68 0.34 -8.24 -4.40
CA TYR A 68 0.05 -8.92 -3.17
C TYR A 68 -0.81 -8.04 -2.26
N CYS A 69 -1.73 -8.65 -1.50
CA CYS A 69 -2.66 -7.94 -0.64
C CYS A 69 -1.99 -7.18 0.52
N ALA A 70 -0.76 -7.56 0.90
CA ALA A 70 0.01 -6.85 1.91
C ALA A 70 0.21 -5.35 1.60
N ALA A 71 0.26 -4.95 0.33
CA ALA A 71 0.33 -3.53 -0.04
C ALA A 71 -0.92 -2.75 0.42
N SER A 72 -2.11 -3.32 0.22
CA SER A 72 -3.38 -2.75 0.68
C SER A 72 -3.47 -2.75 2.21
N ARG A 73 -3.08 -3.86 2.84
CA ARG A 73 -3.04 -3.99 4.31
C ARG A 73 -2.07 -3.00 4.96
N ALA A 74 -0.90 -2.74 4.37
CA ALA A 74 0.04 -1.72 4.85
C ALA A 74 -0.58 -0.31 4.82
N LEU A 75 -1.36 0.01 3.78
CA LEU A 75 -2.10 1.28 3.74
C LEU A 75 -3.17 1.36 4.83
N GLN A 76 -3.81 0.24 5.20
CA GLN A 76 -4.73 0.20 6.35
C GLN A 76 -3.97 0.37 7.68
N ALA A 77 -2.82 -0.28 7.83
CA ALA A 77 -1.97 -0.24 9.02
C ALA A 77 -1.45 1.18 9.33
N LEU A 78 -1.39 2.04 8.31
CA LEU A 78 -1.04 3.45 8.40
C LEU A 78 -2.26 4.38 8.43
N ASP A 79 -3.50 3.87 8.43
CA ASP A 79 -4.73 4.67 8.31
C ASP A 79 -4.73 5.60 7.07
N LEU A 80 -4.09 5.14 5.98
CA LEU A 80 -4.01 5.86 4.69
C LEU A 80 -5.07 5.38 3.69
N LYS A 81 -5.59 4.16 3.90
CA LYS A 81 -6.56 3.53 3.00
C LYS A 81 -7.99 4.02 3.29
N LYS A 82 -8.42 5.06 2.57
CA LYS A 82 -9.79 5.61 2.68
C LYS A 82 -10.83 4.76 1.93
N TYR A 83 -10.41 4.14 0.82
CA TYR A 83 -11.30 3.45 -0.10
C TYR A 83 -10.67 2.16 -0.64
N SER A 84 -11.50 1.27 -1.20
CA SER A 84 -11.04 0.08 -1.93
C SER A 84 -10.79 0.33 -3.41
N TYR A 85 -9.76 -0.31 -3.95
CA TYR A 85 -9.32 -0.15 -5.33
C TYR A 85 -9.27 -1.50 -6.05
N PRO A 86 -9.21 -1.49 -7.40
CA PRO A 86 -9.35 -2.71 -8.19
C PRO A 86 -8.32 -3.79 -7.86
N PHE A 87 -7.10 -3.40 -7.47
CA PHE A 87 -6.00 -4.35 -7.27
C PHE A 87 -5.68 -4.67 -5.81
N ASP A 88 -6.45 -4.16 -4.84
CA ASP A 88 -6.16 -4.32 -3.39
C ASP A 88 -6.02 -5.79 -2.95
N TRP A 89 -6.77 -6.68 -3.60
CA TRP A 89 -6.95 -8.09 -3.18
C TRP A 89 -6.80 -9.05 -4.37
N THR A 90 -5.99 -8.67 -5.35
CA THR A 90 -5.72 -9.46 -6.55
C THR A 90 -4.23 -9.77 -6.64
N ARG A 91 -3.88 -10.92 -7.19
CA ARG A 91 -2.53 -11.13 -7.72
C ARG A 91 -2.45 -10.44 -9.07
N SER A 92 -1.45 -9.57 -9.25
CA SER A 92 -1.29 -8.81 -10.48
C SER A 92 0.19 -8.71 -10.89
N PRO A 93 0.54 -8.99 -12.16
CA PRO A 93 1.81 -8.57 -12.71
C PRO A 93 1.75 -7.09 -13.12
N ALA A 94 2.89 -6.39 -13.12
CA ALA A 94 2.97 -4.99 -13.51
C ALA A 94 2.52 -4.75 -14.96
N SER A 95 2.85 -5.67 -15.87
CA SER A 95 2.36 -5.64 -17.26
C SER A 95 0.84 -5.71 -17.34
N GLY A 96 0.22 -6.52 -16.50
CA GLY A 96 -1.24 -6.63 -16.40
C GLY A 96 -1.92 -5.36 -15.89
N VAL A 97 -1.30 -4.69 -14.91
CA VAL A 97 -1.77 -3.39 -14.42
C VAL A 97 -1.69 -2.34 -15.52
N ILE A 98 -0.56 -2.26 -16.24
CA ILE A 98 -0.38 -1.38 -17.41
C ILE A 98 -1.49 -1.63 -18.43
N GLN A 99 -1.70 -2.88 -18.83
CA GLN A 99 -2.72 -3.27 -19.80
C GLN A 99 -4.13 -2.84 -19.36
N CYS A 100 -4.48 -3.05 -18.08
CA CYS A 100 -5.76 -2.62 -17.54
C CYS A 100 -5.92 -1.10 -17.62
N LEU A 101 -4.91 -0.32 -17.24
CA LEU A 101 -4.96 1.14 -17.33
C LEU A 101 -5.12 1.63 -18.78
N GLU A 102 -4.37 1.04 -19.71
CA GLU A 102 -4.36 1.46 -21.11
C GLU A 102 -5.65 1.08 -21.86
N GLN A 103 -6.24 -0.06 -21.51
CA GLN A 103 -7.46 -0.59 -22.11
C GLN A 103 -8.74 -0.26 -21.31
N GLY A 104 -8.66 0.65 -20.34
CA GLY A 104 -9.83 1.05 -19.53
C GLY A 104 -10.48 -0.12 -18.79
N PHE A 105 -9.66 -1.05 -18.28
CA PHE A 105 -10.05 -2.24 -17.53
C PHE A 105 -10.93 -3.25 -18.30
N ARG A 106 -11.03 -3.15 -19.63
CA ARG A 106 -11.73 -4.14 -20.46
C ARG A 106 -11.33 -5.60 -20.17
N PRO A 107 -10.05 -5.98 -20.03
CA PRO A 107 -9.69 -7.37 -19.75
C PRO A 107 -9.92 -7.77 -18.28
N PHE A 108 -10.23 -6.84 -17.37
CA PHE A 108 -10.12 -7.07 -15.92
C PHE A 108 -10.97 -8.24 -15.42
N PHE A 109 -12.20 -8.38 -15.91
CA PHE A 109 -13.16 -9.42 -15.51
C PHE A 109 -13.06 -10.73 -16.32
N THR A 110 -11.93 -10.97 -16.97
CA THR A 110 -11.68 -12.22 -17.69
C THR A 110 -11.02 -13.24 -16.77
N TYR A 111 -11.29 -14.52 -17.02
CA TYR A 111 -10.61 -15.66 -16.42
C TYR A 111 -10.74 -16.85 -17.38
N SER A 112 -9.79 -17.79 -17.34
CA SER A 112 -9.78 -18.96 -18.22
C SER A 112 -9.87 -20.28 -17.46
N PHE A 113 -9.63 -20.27 -16.15
CA PHE A 113 -9.81 -21.44 -15.29
C PHE A 113 -10.19 -21.03 -13.87
N GLU A 114 -10.75 -21.97 -13.13
CA GLU A 114 -11.05 -21.84 -11.71
C GLU A 114 -10.46 -23.03 -10.92
N ALA A 115 -10.12 -22.81 -9.66
CA ALA A 115 -9.62 -23.85 -8.77
C ALA A 115 -9.98 -23.57 -7.31
N ASP A 116 -10.50 -24.56 -6.61
CA ASP A 116 -10.58 -24.54 -5.15
C ASP A 116 -9.18 -24.79 -4.56
N LYS A 117 -8.70 -23.87 -3.72
CA LYS A 117 -7.41 -23.95 -3.03
C LYS A 117 -7.58 -24.19 -1.53
N GLY A 118 -8.73 -24.68 -1.11
CA GLY A 118 -9.04 -24.98 0.28
C GLY A 118 -9.02 -23.71 1.14
N ILE A 119 -8.21 -23.73 2.19
CA ILE A 119 -8.06 -22.60 3.13
C ILE A 119 -7.53 -21.32 2.49
N CYS A 120 -6.83 -21.43 1.35
CA CYS A 120 -6.40 -20.27 0.57
C CYS A 120 -7.53 -19.60 -0.24
N GLY A 121 -8.71 -20.23 -0.31
CA GLY A 121 -9.89 -19.70 -1.00
C GLY A 121 -10.10 -20.25 -2.41
N HIS A 122 -10.97 -19.58 -3.17
CA HIS A 122 -11.37 -19.96 -4.52
C HIS A 122 -10.65 -19.07 -5.55
N LEU A 123 -9.82 -19.68 -6.38
CA LEU A 123 -9.03 -19.00 -7.41
C LEU A 123 -9.83 -18.92 -8.72
N LEU A 124 -10.01 -17.70 -9.22
CA LEU A 124 -10.37 -17.43 -10.62
C LEU A 124 -9.13 -16.85 -11.33
N GLY A 125 -8.50 -17.66 -12.20
CA GLY A 125 -7.17 -17.39 -12.73
C GLY A 125 -7.07 -17.37 -14.25
N GLY A 126 -5.87 -17.03 -14.72
CA GLY A 126 -5.56 -16.94 -16.15
C GLY A 126 -6.39 -15.89 -16.88
N SER A 127 -6.50 -14.69 -16.29
CA SER A 127 -7.13 -13.55 -16.94
C SER A 127 -6.31 -13.08 -18.16
N ASP A 128 -6.95 -12.38 -19.09
CA ASP A 128 -6.31 -11.78 -20.28
C ASP A 128 -5.25 -10.73 -19.94
N TRP A 129 -5.22 -10.27 -18.69
CA TRP A 129 -4.23 -9.36 -18.14
C TRP A 129 -3.17 -10.06 -17.27
N GLY A 130 -3.21 -11.39 -17.18
CA GLY A 130 -2.18 -12.22 -16.52
C GLY A 130 -2.26 -12.26 -15.00
N GLY A 131 -3.34 -11.78 -14.38
CA GLY A 131 -3.54 -11.85 -12.94
C GLY A 131 -4.64 -12.82 -12.52
N SER A 132 -5.02 -12.75 -11.24
CA SER A 132 -6.06 -13.63 -10.69
C SER A 132 -6.77 -13.06 -9.46
N PHE A 133 -7.97 -13.60 -9.20
CA PHE A 133 -8.83 -13.26 -8.08
C PHE A 133 -8.88 -14.43 -7.08
N TRP A 134 -8.59 -14.14 -5.82
CA TRP A 134 -8.53 -15.15 -4.73
C TRP A 134 -9.62 -14.95 -3.67
N HIS A 135 -10.04 -13.70 -3.50
CA HIS A 135 -10.99 -13.30 -2.46
C HIS A 135 -12.34 -12.84 -3.02
N HIS A 136 -12.49 -12.83 -4.35
CA HIS A 136 -13.65 -12.26 -5.02
C HIS A 136 -14.14 -13.21 -6.10
N ASP A 137 -15.43 -13.55 -6.06
CA ASP A 137 -16.08 -14.26 -7.16
C ASP A 137 -16.55 -13.25 -8.22
N ILE A 138 -15.74 -13.04 -9.25
CA ILE A 138 -16.07 -12.09 -10.33
C ILE A 138 -17.18 -12.59 -11.26
N ARG A 139 -17.75 -13.77 -11.04
CA ARG A 139 -18.97 -14.23 -11.72
C ARG A 139 -20.22 -13.58 -11.12
N SER A 140 -20.16 -13.20 -9.84
CA SER A 140 -21.24 -12.47 -9.16
C SER A 140 -21.42 -11.08 -9.78
N PRO A 141 -22.64 -10.71 -10.22
CA PRO A 141 -22.94 -9.37 -10.69
C PRO A 141 -22.66 -8.28 -9.64
N GLU A 142 -22.90 -8.57 -8.37
CA GLU A 142 -22.67 -7.66 -7.24
C GLU A 142 -21.19 -7.35 -7.09
N VAL A 143 -20.32 -8.38 -7.13
CA VAL A 143 -18.86 -8.22 -7.08
C VAL A 143 -18.36 -7.42 -8.28
N ARG A 144 -18.87 -7.69 -9.49
CA ARG A 144 -18.52 -6.92 -10.70
C ARG A 144 -18.93 -5.46 -10.60
N ASN A 145 -20.12 -5.19 -10.07
CA ASN A 145 -20.61 -3.83 -9.85
C ASN A 145 -19.74 -3.07 -8.83
N ASP A 146 -19.31 -3.75 -7.77
CA ASP A 146 -18.40 -3.13 -6.81
C ASP A 146 -17.03 -2.84 -7.42
N PHE A 147 -16.44 -3.77 -8.17
CA PHE A 147 -15.20 -3.48 -8.91
C PHE A 147 -15.37 -2.37 -9.94
N ALA A 148 -16.50 -2.29 -10.66
CA ALA A 148 -16.77 -1.18 -11.57
C ALA A 148 -16.75 0.17 -10.84
N ARG A 149 -17.35 0.25 -9.65
CA ARG A 149 -17.28 1.44 -8.78
C ARG A 149 -15.83 1.75 -8.35
N ARG A 150 -15.05 0.73 -7.97
CA ARG A 150 -13.63 0.89 -7.60
C ARG A 150 -12.78 1.39 -8.79
N ILE A 151 -13.08 0.91 -10.00
CA ILE A 151 -12.44 1.34 -11.26
C ILE A 151 -12.82 2.80 -11.57
N ASP A 152 -14.10 3.16 -11.48
CA ASP A 152 -14.54 4.54 -11.66
C ASP A 152 -13.87 5.50 -10.66
N ARG A 153 -13.75 5.09 -9.40
CA ARG A 153 -13.01 5.84 -8.36
C ARG A 153 -11.56 6.03 -8.72
N LEU A 154 -10.88 4.96 -9.17
CA LEU A 154 -9.48 5.02 -9.62
C LEU A 154 -9.30 6.10 -10.69
N PHE A 155 -10.20 6.18 -11.67
CA PHE A 155 -10.21 7.20 -12.73
C PHE A 155 -10.75 8.58 -12.32
N GLY A 156 -11.11 8.74 -11.05
CA GLY A 156 -11.58 10.00 -10.50
C GLY A 156 -13.02 10.37 -10.85
N ARG A 157 -13.87 9.39 -11.14
CA ARG A 157 -15.28 9.55 -11.54
C ARG A 157 -16.28 9.30 -10.41
N ARG A 158 -15.79 9.14 -9.17
CA ARG A 158 -16.59 8.84 -7.97
C ARG A 158 -16.09 9.65 -6.78
N GLU A 159 -15.84 9.00 -5.65
CA GLU A 159 -15.59 9.65 -4.35
C GLU A 159 -14.31 10.49 -4.32
N VAL A 160 -13.32 10.14 -5.15
CA VAL A 160 -12.05 10.86 -5.25
C VAL A 160 -12.02 11.59 -6.59
N PRO A 161 -11.84 12.93 -6.62
CA PRO A 161 -11.69 13.68 -7.87
C PRO A 161 -10.51 13.23 -8.74
N SER A 162 -10.61 13.42 -10.06
CA SER A 162 -9.52 13.09 -11.00
C SER A 162 -8.27 13.94 -10.82
N THR A 163 -8.38 15.10 -10.17
CA THR A 163 -7.28 16.04 -9.89
C THR A 163 -6.59 15.84 -8.55
N THR A 164 -7.14 14.98 -7.67
CA THR A 164 -6.52 14.70 -6.36
C THR A 164 -5.14 14.06 -6.55
N PRO A 165 -4.08 14.56 -5.87
CA PRO A 165 -2.78 13.91 -5.85
C PRO A 165 -2.88 12.45 -5.41
N ARG A 166 -2.17 11.55 -6.08
CA ARG A 166 -2.23 10.12 -5.79
C ARG A 166 -0.86 9.51 -5.56
N VAL A 167 -0.76 8.72 -4.51
CA VAL A 167 0.39 7.85 -4.22
C VAL A 167 -0.01 6.42 -4.53
N PHE A 168 0.63 5.84 -5.53
CA PHE A 168 0.45 4.44 -5.89
C PHE A 168 1.50 3.57 -5.21
N VAL A 169 1.08 2.46 -4.64
CA VAL A 169 1.96 1.49 -3.96
C VAL A 169 1.84 0.14 -4.66
N ARG A 170 2.98 -0.44 -5.04
CA ARG A 170 3.06 -1.70 -5.78
C ARG A 170 4.07 -2.63 -5.12
N SER A 171 3.66 -3.84 -4.73
CA SER A 171 4.58 -4.91 -4.35
C SER A 171 5.01 -5.67 -5.61
N VAL A 172 6.24 -5.45 -6.09
CA VAL A 172 6.68 -5.99 -7.38
C VAL A 172 6.65 -7.52 -7.35
N ASN A 173 6.11 -8.14 -8.41
CA ASN A 173 5.96 -9.59 -8.45
C ASN A 173 7.31 -10.29 -8.68
N SER A 174 8.24 -9.63 -9.34
CA SER A 174 9.61 -10.11 -9.53
C SER A 174 10.55 -8.93 -9.75
N SER A 175 11.84 -9.19 -9.56
CA SER A 175 12.89 -8.20 -9.88
C SER A 175 12.81 -7.71 -11.33
N GLY A 176 12.39 -8.55 -12.28
CA GLY A 176 12.22 -8.18 -13.69
C GLY A 176 11.16 -7.10 -13.93
N GLU A 177 10.16 -6.96 -13.05
CA GLU A 177 9.14 -5.91 -13.18
C GLU A 177 9.70 -4.50 -13.02
N LEU A 178 10.89 -4.33 -12.43
CA LEU A 178 11.53 -3.02 -12.30
C LEU A 178 11.82 -2.38 -13.67
N TYR A 179 12.05 -3.17 -14.72
CA TYR A 179 12.16 -2.65 -16.09
C TYR A 179 10.85 -2.03 -16.60
N LEU A 180 9.70 -2.37 -16.02
CA LEU A 180 8.39 -1.84 -16.38
C LEU A 180 8.02 -0.57 -15.60
N THR A 181 8.89 -0.10 -14.69
CA THR A 181 8.62 1.06 -13.82
C THR A 181 8.19 2.29 -14.61
N GLN A 182 8.95 2.68 -15.65
CA GLN A 182 8.64 3.86 -16.44
C GLN A 182 7.34 3.69 -17.25
N ALA A 183 7.09 2.49 -17.79
CA ALA A 183 5.87 2.18 -18.52
C ALA A 183 4.63 2.25 -17.61
N LEU A 184 4.73 1.69 -16.40
CA LEU A 184 3.70 1.76 -15.37
C LEU A 184 3.41 3.21 -14.95
N PHE A 185 4.46 3.96 -14.64
CA PHE A 185 4.31 5.37 -14.26
C PHE A 185 3.68 6.20 -15.39
N GLY A 186 4.11 5.99 -16.63
CA GLY A 186 3.52 6.61 -17.81
C GLY A 186 2.05 6.24 -18.02
N ALA A 187 1.67 4.98 -17.81
CA ALA A 187 0.28 4.51 -17.91
C ALA A 187 -0.62 5.19 -16.86
N LEU A 188 -0.14 5.33 -15.62
CA LEU A 188 -0.85 6.04 -14.55
C LEU A 188 -1.06 7.53 -14.90
N ARG A 189 -0.03 8.22 -15.38
CA ARG A 189 -0.14 9.63 -15.82
C ARG A 189 -1.11 9.80 -16.99
N ARG A 190 -1.12 8.87 -17.95
CA ARG A 190 -2.10 8.89 -19.05
C ARG A 190 -3.53 8.61 -18.58
N ALA A 191 -3.69 7.75 -17.59
CA ALA A 191 -5.00 7.46 -16.97
C ALA A 191 -5.54 8.65 -16.17
N LEU A 192 -4.65 9.48 -15.59
CA LEU A 192 -4.99 10.55 -14.66
C LEU A 192 -4.21 11.84 -14.99
N PRO A 193 -4.43 12.46 -16.15
CA PRO A 193 -3.60 13.57 -16.63
C PRO A 193 -3.68 14.85 -15.78
N GLY A 194 -4.72 14.99 -14.96
CA GLY A 194 -4.93 16.17 -14.10
C GLY A 194 -4.43 16.02 -12.66
N ALA A 195 -3.88 14.87 -12.28
CA ALA A 195 -3.40 14.63 -10.91
C ALA A 195 -1.87 14.57 -10.85
N PRO A 196 -1.24 15.13 -9.79
CA PRO A 196 0.10 14.74 -9.40
C PRO A 196 0.14 13.24 -9.05
N ILE A 197 1.11 12.52 -9.60
CA ILE A 197 1.26 11.07 -9.42
C ILE A 197 2.61 10.77 -8.77
N TYR A 198 2.59 9.95 -7.73
CA TYR A 198 3.75 9.38 -7.06
C TYR A 198 3.66 7.85 -7.07
N LEU A 199 4.79 7.16 -7.08
CA LEU A 199 4.85 5.70 -7.14
C LEU A 199 5.91 5.15 -6.18
N VAL A 200 5.49 4.21 -5.33
CA VAL A 200 6.37 3.40 -4.48
C VAL A 200 6.36 1.97 -5.00
N LEU A 201 7.54 1.44 -5.31
CA LEU A 201 7.77 0.03 -5.64
C LEU A 201 8.41 -0.66 -4.43
N LEU A 202 7.76 -1.69 -3.92
CA LEU A 202 8.24 -2.51 -2.81
C LEU A 202 8.89 -3.76 -3.39
N VAL A 203 10.18 -3.95 -3.10
CA VAL A 203 11.03 -5.00 -3.67
C VAL A 203 11.40 -5.99 -2.58
N ASP A 204 10.76 -7.15 -2.58
CA ASP A 204 10.91 -8.16 -1.54
C ASP A 204 12.22 -8.94 -1.63
N ASN A 205 12.55 -9.59 -0.51
CA ASN A 205 13.60 -10.60 -0.43
C ASN A 205 15.00 -10.06 -0.75
N GLN A 206 15.31 -8.89 -0.18
CA GLN A 206 16.59 -8.19 -0.35
C GLN A 206 17.46 -8.34 0.89
N SER A 207 18.78 -8.50 0.70
CA SER A 207 19.76 -8.56 1.79
C SER A 207 20.06 -7.19 2.39
N GLU A 208 19.87 -6.13 1.60
CA GLU A 208 19.98 -4.75 2.03
C GLU A 208 18.60 -4.10 2.07
N ILE A 209 18.40 -3.19 3.01
CA ILE A 209 17.18 -2.39 3.13
C ILE A 209 17.44 -0.97 2.68
N GLY A 210 16.37 -0.28 2.27
CA GLY A 210 16.40 1.16 2.11
C GLY A 210 15.89 1.64 0.76
N PRO A 211 15.78 2.97 0.62
CA PRO A 211 15.14 3.62 -0.49
C PRO A 211 16.16 3.96 -1.59
N LEU A 212 15.79 3.62 -2.80
CA LEU A 212 16.53 3.88 -4.02
C LEU A 212 15.68 4.76 -4.95
N ARG A 213 16.35 5.55 -5.78
CA ARG A 213 15.74 6.21 -6.94
C ARG A 213 16.63 6.07 -8.16
N VAL A 214 16.04 6.11 -9.35
CA VAL A 214 16.80 6.16 -10.61
C VAL A 214 16.83 7.60 -11.10
N ALA A 215 18.02 8.11 -11.41
CA ALA A 215 18.19 9.44 -11.99
C ALA A 215 17.35 9.60 -13.27
N GLY A 216 16.68 10.73 -13.43
CA GLY A 216 15.80 10.99 -14.57
C GLY A 216 14.74 12.06 -14.29
N PRO A 217 13.90 12.40 -15.28
CA PRO A 217 12.94 13.50 -15.18
C PRO A 217 11.83 13.27 -14.15
N ASP A 218 11.58 12.00 -13.76
CA ASP A 218 10.57 11.61 -12.77
C ASP A 218 11.21 11.03 -11.49
N SER A 219 12.51 11.25 -11.26
CA SER A 219 13.26 10.68 -10.12
C SER A 219 12.78 11.17 -8.75
N ASP A 220 12.07 12.30 -8.71
CA ASP A 220 11.45 12.87 -7.52
C ASP A 220 10.08 12.25 -7.21
N LYS A 221 9.50 11.47 -8.13
CA LYS A 221 8.14 10.91 -8.00
C LYS A 221 8.08 9.40 -7.89
N VAL A 222 9.20 8.71 -8.14
CA VAL A 222 9.29 7.25 -8.09
C VAL A 222 10.36 6.82 -7.11
N LEU A 223 9.95 6.05 -6.10
CA LEU A 223 10.85 5.43 -5.13
C LEU A 223 10.77 3.91 -5.22
N ILE A 224 11.92 3.27 -5.08
CA ILE A 224 12.09 1.82 -5.01
C ILE A 224 12.58 1.49 -3.60
N CYS A 225 11.80 0.75 -2.82
CA CYS A 225 12.12 0.42 -1.44
C CYS A 225 12.41 -1.08 -1.31
N ARG A 226 13.62 -1.41 -0.85
CA ARG A 226 14.05 -2.78 -0.61
C ARG A 226 13.50 -3.30 0.72
N ILE A 227 12.86 -4.46 0.69
CA ILE A 227 12.23 -5.12 1.84
C ILE A 227 13.08 -6.34 2.21
N HIS A 228 13.41 -6.46 3.50
CA HIS A 228 14.40 -7.40 3.99
C HIS A 228 14.00 -8.88 3.81
N GLU A 229 14.97 -9.73 3.49
CA GLU A 229 14.76 -11.16 3.25
C GLU A 229 14.41 -12.00 4.49
N SER A 230 14.61 -11.48 5.70
CA SER A 230 14.29 -12.21 6.95
C SER A 230 12.83 -12.62 7.05
N LEU A 231 11.92 -11.93 6.34
CA LEU A 231 10.51 -12.29 6.25
C LEU A 231 10.32 -13.65 5.57
N TYR A 232 11.18 -13.99 4.60
CA TYR A 232 11.08 -15.22 3.79
C TYR A 232 12.12 -16.28 4.18
N ALA A 233 13.06 -15.94 5.07
CA ALA A 233 14.06 -16.85 5.59
C ALA A 233 13.44 -18.12 6.19
N ALA A 234 14.18 -19.23 6.13
CA ALA A 234 13.74 -20.54 6.61
C ALA A 234 12.32 -20.92 6.13
N ASN A 235 12.07 -20.74 4.82
CA ASN A 235 10.78 -21.00 4.17
C ASN A 235 9.61 -20.23 4.79
N GLY A 236 9.84 -18.98 5.20
CA GLY A 236 8.78 -18.12 5.72
C GLY A 236 8.30 -18.50 7.11
N ILE A 237 9.08 -19.25 7.91
CA ILE A 237 8.73 -19.52 9.32
C ILE A 237 8.53 -18.22 10.13
N ASN A 238 9.23 -17.17 9.73
CA ASN A 238 9.14 -15.86 10.35
C ASN A 238 8.07 -14.97 9.70
N TRP A 239 7.47 -15.42 8.62
CA TRP A 239 6.51 -14.66 7.85
C TRP A 239 5.17 -14.59 8.57
N SER A 240 4.59 -13.39 8.62
CA SER A 240 3.18 -13.18 8.91
C SER A 240 2.70 -12.00 8.09
N MET A 241 1.38 -11.91 7.86
CA MET A 241 0.78 -10.76 7.19
C MET A 241 1.14 -9.46 7.93
N GLU A 242 1.05 -9.45 9.27
CA GLU A 242 1.39 -8.29 10.10
C GLU A 242 2.83 -7.82 9.87
N LYS A 243 3.83 -8.70 10.00
CA LYS A 243 5.25 -8.35 9.82
C LYS A 243 5.55 -7.83 8.43
N GLN A 244 4.95 -8.44 7.40
CA GLN A 244 5.08 -7.95 6.02
C GLN A 244 4.48 -6.54 5.89
N CYS A 245 3.31 -6.31 6.48
CA CYS A 245 2.64 -5.02 6.45
C CYS A 245 3.41 -3.95 7.20
N GLU A 246 4.09 -4.29 8.30
CA GLU A 246 4.98 -3.38 9.02
C GLU A 246 6.15 -2.93 8.14
N ALA A 247 6.86 -3.87 7.50
CA ALA A 247 7.95 -3.54 6.59
C ALA A 247 7.48 -2.66 5.41
N TYR A 248 6.30 -2.95 4.86
CA TYR A 248 5.70 -2.13 3.80
C TYR A 248 5.27 -0.75 4.31
N SER A 249 4.74 -0.67 5.53
CA SER A 249 4.32 0.58 6.16
C SER A 249 5.53 1.49 6.40
N GLU A 250 6.66 0.95 6.83
CA GLU A 250 7.92 1.69 6.97
C GLU A 250 8.37 2.29 5.63
N ALA A 251 8.33 1.50 4.55
CA ALA A 251 8.69 1.96 3.21
C ALA A 251 7.74 3.06 2.69
N VAL A 252 6.42 2.92 2.89
CA VAL A 252 5.43 3.92 2.50
C VAL A 252 5.58 5.20 3.32
N ALA A 253 5.77 5.08 4.64
CA ALA A 253 6.01 6.23 5.50
C ALA A 253 7.31 6.97 5.14
N PHE A 254 8.38 6.23 4.80
CA PHE A 254 9.59 6.84 4.25
C PHE A 254 9.29 7.66 2.99
N ALA A 255 8.55 7.10 2.03
CA ALA A 255 8.21 7.79 0.79
C ALA A 255 7.41 9.08 1.02
N ILE A 256 6.46 9.05 1.97
CA ILE A 256 5.71 10.23 2.39
C ILE A 256 6.65 11.32 2.91
N ARG A 257 7.57 10.98 3.82
CA ARG A 257 8.55 11.94 4.37
C ARG A 257 9.46 12.51 3.27
N PHE A 258 9.89 11.67 2.33
CA PHE A 258 10.69 12.11 1.18
C PHE A 258 9.94 13.15 0.34
N TRP A 259 8.70 12.88 -0.07
CA TRP A 259 7.91 13.81 -0.88
C TRP A 259 7.41 15.03 -0.11
N ALA A 260 7.26 14.91 1.21
CA ALA A 260 7.04 16.05 2.10
C ALA A 260 8.29 16.93 2.25
N GLY A 261 9.45 16.54 1.70
CA GLY A 261 10.68 17.32 1.75
C GLY A 261 11.37 17.28 3.11
N ASN A 262 11.20 16.19 3.87
CA ASN A 262 11.93 15.94 5.12
C ASN A 262 13.43 15.77 4.81
N PRO A 263 14.33 16.62 5.36
CA PRO A 263 15.76 16.61 5.00
C PRO A 263 16.45 15.27 5.26
N GLY A 264 16.09 14.59 6.36
CA GLY A 264 16.64 13.28 6.69
C GLY A 264 16.23 12.22 5.68
N ALA A 265 14.97 12.22 5.25
CA ALA A 265 14.51 11.30 4.21
C ALA A 265 15.18 11.61 2.85
N VAL A 266 15.26 12.88 2.45
CA VAL A 266 15.87 13.30 1.17
C VAL A 266 17.35 12.89 1.08
N THR A 267 18.10 13.03 2.17
CA THR A 267 19.53 12.66 2.22
C THR A 267 19.77 11.15 2.32
N SER A 268 18.76 10.38 2.76
CA SER A 268 18.87 8.93 2.90
C SER A 268 18.54 8.15 1.61
N VAL A 269 18.01 8.80 0.57
CA VAL A 269 17.73 8.13 -0.70
C VAL A 269 19.02 7.98 -1.49
N GLU A 270 19.37 6.74 -1.81
CA GLU A 270 20.48 6.44 -2.69
C GLU A 270 20.05 6.55 -4.16
N GLU A 271 20.81 7.33 -4.93
CA GLU A 271 20.53 7.59 -6.33
C GLU A 271 21.34 6.66 -7.26
N CYS A 272 20.62 5.89 -8.07
CA CYS A 272 21.17 5.07 -9.13
C CYS A 272 21.26 5.89 -10.43
N PRO A 273 22.41 5.93 -11.14
CA PRO A 273 22.54 6.69 -12.38
C PRO A 273 21.73 6.10 -13.55
N SER A 274 21.29 4.85 -13.45
CA SER A 274 20.52 4.18 -14.50
C SER A 274 19.72 3.00 -13.94
N MET A 275 18.77 2.50 -14.76
CA MET A 275 18.02 1.27 -14.45
C MET A 275 18.95 0.05 -14.36
N GLN A 276 19.99 -0.02 -15.18
CA GLN A 276 20.97 -1.10 -15.14
C GLN A 276 21.73 -1.12 -13.81
N HIS A 277 22.09 0.06 -13.29
CA HIS A 277 22.72 0.17 -11.98
C HIS A 277 21.78 -0.27 -10.86
N LEU A 278 20.52 0.19 -10.88
CA LEU A 278 19.49 -0.26 -9.94
C LEU A 278 19.39 -1.80 -9.95
N MET A 279 19.28 -2.41 -11.13
CA MET A 279 19.16 -3.87 -11.24
C MET A 279 20.38 -4.63 -10.70
N ALA A 280 21.58 -4.05 -10.78
CA ALA A 280 22.79 -4.64 -10.19
C ALA A 280 22.79 -4.61 -8.66
N MET A 281 22.03 -3.69 -8.04
CA MET A 281 21.87 -3.58 -6.59
C MET A 281 20.72 -4.43 -6.03
N ILE A 282 19.85 -4.94 -6.91
CA ILE A 282 18.69 -5.76 -6.52
C ILE A 282 19.05 -7.24 -6.61
N ALA A 283 18.83 -7.95 -5.51
CA ALA A 283 18.86 -9.39 -5.51
C ALA A 283 17.74 -9.94 -6.40
N PRO A 284 18.04 -10.78 -7.41
CA PRO A 284 17.03 -11.38 -8.26
C PRO A 284 16.07 -12.26 -7.44
N PHE A 285 14.78 -12.01 -7.60
CA PHE A 285 13.71 -12.78 -6.95
C PHE A 285 12.47 -12.90 -7.84
N GLU A 286 11.65 -13.89 -7.53
CA GLU A 286 10.34 -14.18 -8.15
C GLU A 286 9.29 -14.46 -7.06
N GLY A 287 8.13 -13.84 -7.16
CA GLY A 287 6.98 -13.99 -6.26
C GLY A 287 5.96 -15.05 -6.71
N GLY A 288 6.29 -15.82 -7.75
CA GLY A 288 5.41 -16.84 -8.34
C GLY A 288 4.52 -16.31 -9.46
N ASP A 289 3.83 -17.22 -10.15
CA ASP A 289 2.92 -16.89 -11.25
C ASP A 289 1.67 -16.18 -10.72
N ALA A 290 1.54 -14.88 -11.00
CA ALA A 290 0.41 -14.07 -10.54
C ALA A 290 -0.96 -14.59 -11.05
N SER A 291 -0.99 -15.39 -12.12
CA SER A 291 -2.23 -15.95 -12.63
C SER A 291 -2.68 -17.24 -11.93
N ARG A 292 -1.79 -17.92 -11.17
CA ARG A 292 -2.04 -19.28 -10.63
C ARG A 292 -1.62 -19.53 -9.18
N GLU A 293 -0.63 -18.79 -8.68
CA GLU A 293 0.01 -19.04 -7.40
C GLU A 293 -0.35 -17.95 -6.38
N LEU A 294 -0.13 -18.21 -5.09
CA LEU A 294 -0.06 -17.17 -4.06
C LEU A 294 1.33 -16.52 -4.07
N PHE A 295 1.43 -15.33 -3.49
CA PHE A 295 2.68 -14.58 -3.50
C PHE A 295 3.63 -15.17 -2.47
N PHE A 296 4.83 -15.54 -2.90
CA PHE A 296 5.91 -15.92 -2.00
C PHE A 296 7.24 -15.62 -2.66
N ALA A 297 7.96 -14.61 -2.15
CA ALA A 297 9.21 -14.16 -2.75
C ALA A 297 10.31 -15.22 -2.57
N ARG A 298 10.88 -15.68 -3.69
CA ARG A 298 11.96 -16.68 -3.73
C ARG A 298 13.16 -16.11 -4.47
N ARG A 299 14.37 -16.32 -3.95
CA ARG A 299 15.61 -15.94 -4.65
C ARG A 299 15.73 -16.78 -5.93
N VAL A 300 16.17 -16.13 -6.99
CA VAL A 300 16.54 -16.81 -8.25
C VAL A 300 18.05 -16.81 -8.37
N ALA A 301 18.63 -17.92 -8.82
CA ALA A 301 20.06 -17.98 -9.06
C ALA A 301 20.44 -16.93 -10.12
N SER A 302 21.48 -16.15 -9.85
CA SER A 302 21.95 -15.06 -10.73
C SER A 302 22.29 -15.51 -12.15
N HIS A 303 22.52 -16.80 -12.37
CA HIS A 303 22.89 -17.39 -13.66
C HIS A 303 21.70 -17.72 -14.56
N SER A 304 20.46 -17.60 -14.08
CA SER A 304 19.26 -18.02 -14.83
C SER A 304 18.33 -16.87 -15.21
N MET A 305 18.81 -15.62 -15.28
CA MET A 305 18.02 -14.55 -15.87
C MET A 305 17.82 -14.86 -17.35
N PRO A 306 16.59 -15.17 -17.82
CA PRO A 306 16.37 -15.52 -19.21
C PRO A 306 16.77 -14.33 -20.06
N HIS A 307 17.75 -14.52 -20.93
CA HIS A 307 18.26 -13.49 -21.85
C HIS A 307 17.13 -12.84 -22.69
N ALA A 308 16.00 -13.55 -22.83
CA ALA A 308 14.77 -13.11 -23.48
C ALA A 308 14.12 -11.86 -22.85
N MET A 309 14.30 -11.57 -21.57
CA MET A 309 13.75 -10.35 -20.97
C MET A 309 14.58 -9.09 -21.27
N MET A 310 15.89 -9.25 -21.56
CA MET A 310 16.76 -8.10 -21.85
C MET A 310 16.65 -7.62 -23.30
N SER A 311 16.14 -8.44 -24.23
CA SER A 311 16.07 -8.06 -25.64
C SER A 311 14.94 -7.08 -25.98
N GLY A 312 14.11 -6.68 -25.01
CA GLY A 312 13.00 -5.73 -25.24
C GLY A 312 11.95 -6.24 -26.24
N GLN A 313 12.12 -7.44 -26.80
CA GLN A 313 11.10 -8.16 -27.53
C GLN A 313 10.14 -8.75 -26.50
N MET A 314 9.28 -7.88 -25.98
CA MET A 314 7.97 -8.31 -25.53
C MET A 314 7.38 -9.15 -26.67
N HIS A 315 7.47 -10.47 -26.55
CA HIS A 315 6.67 -11.37 -27.34
C HIS A 315 5.24 -11.05 -26.93
N GLY A 316 4.64 -10.11 -27.64
CA GLY A 316 3.20 -9.99 -27.66
C GLY A 316 2.71 -11.38 -28.00
N SER A 317 2.02 -12.02 -27.05
CA SER A 317 0.88 -12.84 -27.46
C SER A 317 0.18 -12.07 -28.58
N PRO A 318 -0.15 -12.69 -29.72
CA PRO A 318 -0.80 -12.02 -30.83
C PRO A 318 -2.22 -11.64 -30.43
N VAL A 319 -2.35 -10.65 -29.55
CA VAL A 319 -3.54 -9.85 -29.36
C VAL A 319 -3.42 -8.80 -30.45
N ALA A 320 -4.22 -8.98 -31.50
CA ALA A 320 -4.25 -8.16 -32.71
C ALA A 320 -3.92 -6.68 -32.42
N SER A 321 -2.77 -6.24 -32.93
CA SER A 321 -2.29 -4.86 -32.83
C SER A 321 -3.16 -3.95 -33.69
N GLY A 322 -4.29 -3.53 -33.12
CA GLY A 322 -5.08 -2.40 -33.59
C GLY A 322 -4.83 -1.21 -32.65
N TYR A 323 -3.69 -0.53 -32.80
CA TYR A 323 -3.48 0.74 -32.12
C TYR A 323 -4.47 1.77 -32.68
N LEU A 324 -5.55 2.02 -31.94
CA LEU A 324 -6.44 3.14 -32.20
C LEU A 324 -5.70 4.44 -31.85
N THR A 325 -5.69 5.39 -32.79
CA THR A 325 -5.17 6.73 -32.60
C THR A 325 -5.92 7.46 -31.47
N PRO A 326 -5.29 8.44 -30.80
CA PRO A 326 -5.86 9.15 -29.65
C PRO A 326 -7.23 9.79 -29.92
N ASP A 327 -7.53 10.12 -31.18
CA ASP A 327 -8.74 10.85 -31.58
C ASP A 327 -10.02 9.99 -31.60
N ARG A 328 -9.89 8.65 -31.57
CA ARG A 328 -11.05 7.74 -31.54
C ARG A 328 -11.47 7.30 -30.13
N ARG A 329 -10.76 7.74 -29.10
CA ARG A 329 -10.97 7.30 -27.70
C ARG A 329 -12.30 7.78 -27.09
N ARG A 330 -12.98 8.76 -27.71
CA ARG A 330 -14.31 9.24 -27.27
C ARG A 330 -15.51 8.53 -27.90
N GLN A 331 -15.33 7.70 -28.94
CA GLN A 331 -16.46 7.16 -29.73
C GLN A 331 -16.67 5.64 -29.67
N MET A 332 -15.84 4.88 -28.94
CA MET A 332 -15.93 3.40 -28.96
C MET A 332 -15.96 2.72 -27.58
N MET A 333 -16.35 3.44 -26.54
CA MET A 333 -16.98 2.78 -25.40
C MET A 333 -18.47 2.67 -25.77
N PRO A 334 -19.05 1.47 -25.99
CA PRO A 334 -20.48 1.37 -25.77
C PRO A 334 -20.69 1.92 -24.37
N GLU A 335 -21.52 2.96 -24.26
CA GLU A 335 -22.06 3.38 -22.99
C GLU A 335 -22.58 2.09 -22.35
N LEU A 336 -21.86 1.56 -21.35
CA LEU A 336 -22.44 0.58 -20.46
C LEU A 336 -23.56 1.37 -19.80
N SER A 337 -24.73 1.31 -20.42
CA SER A 337 -25.95 1.95 -19.95
C SER A 337 -26.36 1.18 -18.71
N TYR A 338 -25.66 1.45 -17.61
CA TYR A 338 -26.12 1.10 -16.29
C TYR A 338 -27.39 1.92 -16.06
N PRO A 339 -28.48 1.32 -15.59
CA PRO A 339 -29.66 2.08 -15.21
C PRO A 339 -29.20 3.18 -14.25
N PRO A 340 -29.58 4.46 -14.48
CA PRO A 340 -29.18 5.54 -13.60
C PRO A 340 -29.64 5.21 -12.19
N SER A 341 -28.69 5.15 -11.25
CA SER A 341 -29.03 5.15 -9.83
C SER A 341 -29.86 6.41 -9.55
N PRO A 342 -30.98 6.33 -8.83
CA PRO A 342 -31.86 7.47 -8.63
C PRO A 342 -31.13 8.55 -7.82
N VAL A 343 -30.73 9.61 -8.52
CA VAL A 343 -30.19 10.82 -7.90
C VAL A 343 -31.37 11.58 -7.30
N SER A 344 -31.40 11.71 -5.97
CA SER A 344 -32.34 12.61 -5.31
C SER A 344 -31.99 14.05 -5.66
N ALA A 345 -32.90 14.72 -6.37
CA ALA A 345 -32.76 16.11 -6.76
C ALA A 345 -32.77 17.04 -5.53
N VAL A 346 -31.69 17.79 -5.35
CA VAL A 346 -31.62 18.93 -4.44
C VAL A 346 -32.32 20.11 -5.13
N HIS A 347 -33.42 20.59 -4.55
CA HIS A 347 -34.06 21.84 -4.96
C HIS A 347 -33.25 23.03 -4.44
N THR A 348 -32.81 23.90 -5.36
CA THR A 348 -32.38 25.27 -5.06
C THR A 348 -33.45 26.23 -5.61
N PRO A 349 -33.94 27.20 -4.83
CA PRO A 349 -34.91 28.19 -5.33
C PRO A 349 -34.19 29.34 -6.06
N PRO A 350 -34.91 30.08 -6.95
CA PRO A 350 -34.32 31.09 -7.82
C PRO A 350 -34.18 32.47 -7.16
N HIS A 351 -33.16 33.19 -7.63
CA HIS A 351 -32.89 34.61 -7.41
C HIS A 351 -33.97 35.55 -8.00
N ALA A 352 -34.28 36.62 -7.27
CA ALA A 352 -34.73 37.93 -7.79
C ALA A 352 -34.21 38.99 -6.80
N GLN A 353 -33.26 39.87 -7.17
CA GLN A 353 -33.35 41.14 -7.93
C GLN A 353 -33.35 42.36 -6.99
N GLU A 354 -32.58 43.37 -7.39
CA GLU A 354 -32.10 44.54 -6.63
C GLU A 354 -33.20 45.49 -6.10
N CYS A 355 -32.91 46.16 -4.98
CA CYS A 355 -33.45 47.49 -4.69
C CYS A 355 -32.55 48.27 -3.72
N VAL A 356 -32.18 49.49 -4.12
CA VAL A 356 -31.42 50.51 -3.38
C VAL A 356 -32.36 51.30 -2.47
N SER A 357 -31.98 51.60 -1.21
CA SER A 357 -32.14 52.90 -0.51
C SER A 357 -31.84 52.83 1.02
N THR A 358 -30.89 53.67 1.45
CA THR A 358 -30.55 54.40 2.70
C THR A 358 -31.38 54.30 4.03
N PRO A 359 -30.83 54.79 5.18
CA PRO A 359 -30.87 54.11 6.49
C PRO A 359 -31.85 54.71 7.53
N ARG A 360 -32.16 53.94 8.59
CA ARG A 360 -32.63 54.50 9.87
C ARG A 360 -32.41 53.55 11.06
N ALA A 361 -32.25 54.18 12.22
CA ALA A 361 -31.68 53.67 13.46
C ALA A 361 -32.67 53.01 14.45
N MET A 362 -32.06 52.32 15.42
CA MET A 362 -32.48 52.02 16.81
C MET A 362 -33.74 51.17 17.07
N GLY A 363 -33.52 50.12 17.86
CA GLY A 363 -34.57 49.41 18.60
C GLY A 363 -34.00 48.21 19.35
N SER A 364 -33.72 48.38 20.64
CA SER A 364 -33.35 47.31 21.57
C SER A 364 -34.53 46.34 21.79
N MET A 365 -34.27 45.05 22.00
CA MET A 365 -35.05 44.26 22.96
C MET A 365 -34.37 42.94 23.37
N GLN A 366 -33.96 42.93 24.65
CA GLN A 366 -34.17 41.89 25.67
C GLN A 366 -33.89 40.41 25.34
N SER A 367 -32.84 39.93 26.01
CA SER A 367 -32.44 38.55 26.25
C SER A 367 -33.44 37.78 27.14
N VAL A 368 -33.73 36.53 26.77
CA VAL A 368 -34.36 35.51 27.63
C VAL A 368 -33.38 34.34 27.77
N PRO A 369 -33.13 33.79 28.97
CA PRO A 369 -32.11 32.77 29.19
C PRO A 369 -32.62 31.37 28.86
N TYR A 370 -31.80 30.58 28.16
CA TYR A 370 -32.02 29.16 27.95
C TYR A 370 -31.23 28.34 28.99
N VAL A 371 -31.95 27.52 29.74
CA VAL A 371 -31.46 26.62 30.79
C VAL A 371 -30.93 25.34 30.14
N SER A 372 -29.68 24.98 30.45
CA SER A 372 -29.06 23.70 30.06
C SER A 372 -29.41 22.60 31.07
N PRO A 373 -29.78 21.37 30.65
CA PRO A 373 -29.80 20.22 31.54
C PRO A 373 -28.47 19.46 31.48
N SER A 374 -27.86 19.27 32.64
CA SER A 374 -26.77 18.34 32.92
C SER A 374 -27.30 16.90 33.03
N PRO A 375 -26.58 15.88 32.52
CA PRO A 375 -26.82 14.50 32.91
C PRO A 375 -25.93 14.10 34.09
N GLN A 376 -26.57 13.49 35.08
CA GLN A 376 -26.00 12.94 36.31
C GLN A 376 -25.06 11.76 36.05
N GLU A 377 -23.94 11.77 36.75
CA GLU A 377 -23.01 10.66 36.95
C GLU A 377 -23.59 9.63 37.92
N CYS A 378 -23.43 8.34 37.60
CA CYS A 378 -23.54 7.22 38.53
C CYS A 378 -22.43 6.21 38.21
N MET A 379 -21.34 6.23 38.98
CA MET A 379 -20.29 5.21 39.01
C MET A 379 -19.96 4.89 40.48
N PRO A 380 -19.83 3.60 40.86
CA PRO A 380 -19.53 3.18 42.23
C PRO A 380 -18.02 3.27 42.59
N PRO A 381 -17.66 3.26 43.89
CA PRO A 381 -16.34 3.68 44.34
C PRO A 381 -15.23 2.65 44.14
N ALA A 382 -14.03 3.18 43.87
CA ALA A 382 -12.77 2.47 43.72
C ALA A 382 -12.22 1.91 45.04
N ARG A 383 -11.56 0.75 44.96
CA ARG A 383 -10.72 0.16 46.03
C ARG A 383 -9.32 0.82 46.01
N PRO A 384 -8.63 0.95 47.17
CA PRO A 384 -7.29 1.50 47.23
C PRO A 384 -6.25 0.47 46.76
N VAL A 385 -5.45 0.84 45.75
CA VAL A 385 -4.24 0.12 45.34
C VAL A 385 -3.04 0.84 45.92
N GLY A 386 -2.17 0.07 46.56
CA GLY A 386 -0.99 0.56 47.29
C GLY A 386 0.03 1.28 46.42
N SER A 387 0.72 2.22 47.07
CA SER A 387 1.85 2.97 46.56
C SER A 387 3.03 2.06 46.22
N LEU A 388 3.41 1.98 44.95
CA LEU A 388 4.72 1.54 44.52
C LEU A 388 5.57 2.78 44.19
N GLN A 389 6.61 2.98 44.99
CA GLN A 389 7.65 3.97 44.78
C GLN A 389 8.42 3.64 43.48
N ALA A 390 8.50 4.61 42.58
CA ALA A 390 9.39 4.56 41.43
C ALA A 390 10.81 4.96 41.85
N MET A 391 11.77 4.04 41.65
CA MET A 391 13.20 4.30 41.76
C MET A 391 13.71 4.95 40.46
N PRO A 392 14.53 6.01 40.51
CA PRO A 392 15.07 6.62 39.30
C PRO A 392 16.29 5.83 38.78
N TYR A 393 16.26 5.47 37.51
CA TYR A 393 17.45 5.03 36.77
C TYR A 393 18.28 6.26 36.34
N PRO A 394 19.61 6.24 36.45
CA PRO A 394 20.45 7.34 35.98
C PRO A 394 20.65 7.28 34.46
N LEU A 395 20.53 8.44 33.81
CA LEU A 395 20.90 8.68 32.42
C LEU A 395 22.43 8.67 32.27
N PRO A 396 23.00 8.08 31.20
CA PRO A 396 24.43 8.22 30.91
C PRO A 396 24.73 9.59 30.27
N ASN A 397 25.78 10.23 30.77
CA ASN A 397 26.32 11.50 30.26
C ASN A 397 26.86 11.35 28.82
N PRO A 398 26.74 12.38 27.96
CA PRO A 398 27.40 12.40 26.66
C PRO A 398 28.91 12.65 26.80
N PRO A 399 29.75 12.13 25.88
CA PRO A 399 31.19 12.31 25.93
C PRO A 399 31.60 13.75 25.61
N GLN A 400 32.52 14.27 26.42
CA GLN A 400 33.12 15.60 26.30
C GLN A 400 33.98 15.74 25.03
N GLU A 401 33.80 16.88 24.37
CA GLU A 401 34.66 17.39 23.30
C GLU A 401 36.09 17.66 23.82
N CYS A 402 37.09 17.06 23.17
CA CYS A 402 38.48 17.49 23.31
C CYS A 402 38.79 18.56 22.27
N LEU A 403 38.77 19.82 22.72
CA LEU A 403 39.42 20.94 22.04
C LEU A 403 40.94 20.80 22.18
N SER A 404 41.67 20.78 21.06
CA SER A 404 43.07 21.20 21.06
C SER A 404 43.49 21.91 19.77
N ALA A 405 43.77 23.20 19.97
CA ALA A 405 44.88 23.99 19.44
C ALA A 405 45.07 24.16 17.92
N VAL A 406 44.72 25.37 17.49
CA VAL A 406 45.24 26.11 16.33
C VAL A 406 46.70 26.53 16.58
N ARG A 407 47.61 26.38 15.59
CA ARG A 407 48.56 27.41 15.07
C ARG A 407 49.56 26.86 14.01
N PRO A 408 50.24 27.72 13.19
CA PRO A 408 50.06 27.72 11.74
C PRO A 408 51.34 27.53 10.87
N LEU A 409 51.09 27.51 9.55
CA LEU A 409 51.94 27.91 8.41
C LEU A 409 53.24 27.14 8.11
N GLY A 410 53.25 26.50 6.94
CA GLY A 410 54.44 26.04 6.24
C GLY A 410 54.13 25.65 4.80
N SER A 411 54.43 26.56 3.87
CA SER A 411 54.42 26.38 2.41
C SER A 411 55.38 25.28 1.96
N THR A 412 54.97 24.38 1.04
CA THR A 412 55.61 24.14 -0.28
C THR A 412 55.01 22.93 -1.04
N ASN A 413 54.59 23.21 -2.27
CA ASN A 413 54.70 22.46 -3.54
C ASN A 413 54.56 20.92 -3.66
N LEU A 414 53.74 20.57 -4.67
CA LEU A 414 53.87 19.51 -5.69
C LEU A 414 53.81 18.04 -5.26
N GLY A 415 52.80 17.32 -5.77
CA GLY A 415 52.90 15.87 -5.95
C GLY A 415 51.57 15.11 -5.96
N GLN A 416 51.08 14.86 -7.17
CA GLN A 416 50.15 13.83 -7.62
C GLN A 416 49.42 12.93 -6.60
N THR A 417 48.10 12.96 -6.76
CA THR A 417 47.04 12.19 -6.12
C THR A 417 47.06 10.71 -6.54
N LEU A 418 47.13 9.80 -5.56
CA LEU A 418 46.64 8.41 -5.67
C LEU A 418 45.68 8.18 -4.50
N ILE A 419 44.38 8.11 -4.81
CA ILE A 419 43.32 7.79 -3.84
C ILE A 419 43.19 6.27 -3.76
N ALA A 420 43.60 5.69 -2.62
CA ALA A 420 43.19 4.36 -2.20
C ALA A 420 41.91 4.47 -1.35
N PRO A 421 40.91 3.58 -1.51
CA PRO A 421 39.64 3.70 -0.83
C PRO A 421 39.71 3.29 0.66
N SER A 422 38.98 4.08 1.45
CA SER A 422 38.80 4.01 2.88
C SER A 422 37.96 2.80 3.32
N ARG A 423 38.55 2.02 4.23
CA ARG A 423 38.00 1.28 5.38
C ARG A 423 36.47 1.09 5.46
N ALA A 424 36.08 -0.16 5.28
CA ALA A 424 34.83 -0.75 5.77
C ALA A 424 34.81 -0.81 7.31
N TRP A 425 33.64 -0.59 7.89
CA TRP A 425 33.36 -0.84 9.30
C TRP A 425 33.16 -2.35 9.51
N CYS A 426 34.08 -2.97 10.24
CA CYS A 426 33.91 -4.31 10.80
C CYS A 426 33.16 -4.21 12.14
N ALA A 427 32.06 -4.94 12.28
CA ALA A 427 31.50 -5.31 13.56
C ALA A 427 32.31 -6.49 14.16
N PRO A 428 32.59 -6.51 15.47
CA PRO A 428 33.42 -7.55 16.09
C PRO A 428 32.62 -8.83 16.39
N GLU A 429 33.22 -9.96 16.05
CA GLU A 429 32.88 -11.29 16.58
C GLU A 429 33.63 -11.58 17.90
N HIS A 430 33.02 -12.50 18.66
CA HIS A 430 33.51 -13.31 19.77
C HIS A 430 33.31 -12.82 21.22
N THR A 431 32.41 -13.53 21.90
CA THR A 431 32.74 -14.18 23.18
C THR A 431 32.09 -15.56 23.31
N LEU A 432 32.94 -16.54 23.64
CA LEU A 432 32.69 -17.94 24.01
C LEU A 432 32.23 -18.07 25.47
N TYR A 433 31.82 -19.31 25.84
CA TYR A 433 31.37 -19.86 27.14
C TYR A 433 29.84 -19.75 27.38
N ASN A 434 29.10 -20.78 27.82
CA ASN A 434 29.41 -22.11 28.35
C ASN A 434 28.13 -22.97 28.25
N GLN A 435 28.21 -24.22 27.82
CA GLN A 435 27.11 -25.19 27.97
C GLN A 435 27.29 -25.99 29.27
N PRO A 436 26.20 -26.32 29.98
CA PRO A 436 26.13 -27.54 30.75
C PRO A 436 25.45 -28.64 29.93
N SER A 437 26.20 -29.72 29.76
CA SER A 437 25.73 -31.06 29.40
C SER A 437 24.64 -31.53 30.36
N LEU A 438 23.52 -32.00 29.82
CA LEU A 438 22.63 -32.94 30.50
C LEU A 438 22.55 -34.22 29.66
N ASP A 439 23.36 -35.19 30.08
CA ASP A 439 23.13 -36.61 29.83
C ASP A 439 21.79 -37.00 30.46
N VAL A 440 20.85 -37.46 29.64
CA VAL A 440 19.80 -38.37 30.10
C VAL A 440 19.82 -39.57 29.18
N SER A 441 20.37 -40.66 29.71
CA SER A 441 20.27 -42.01 29.19
C SER A 441 18.81 -42.47 29.22
N TRP A 442 18.31 -42.93 28.08
CA TRP A 442 17.17 -43.85 28.03
C TRP A 442 17.50 -44.99 27.08
N ALA A 443 17.83 -46.13 27.67
CA ALA A 443 17.85 -47.41 27.00
C ALA A 443 16.42 -47.91 26.85
N GLY A 444 15.99 -48.20 25.63
CA GLY A 444 14.71 -48.82 25.34
C GLY A 444 14.65 -49.32 23.91
N ARG A 445 15.00 -50.60 23.70
CA ARG A 445 14.79 -51.31 22.44
C ARG A 445 13.29 -51.44 22.18
N HIS A 446 12.82 -51.14 20.97
CA HIS A 446 11.77 -51.90 20.27
C HIS A 446 11.71 -51.54 18.77
N THR A 447 11.96 -52.57 17.95
CA THR A 447 11.50 -52.89 16.57
C THR A 447 11.10 -51.80 15.55
N PRO A 448 11.57 -51.89 14.27
CA PRO A 448 11.25 -50.91 13.23
C PRO A 448 9.90 -51.21 12.56
N VAL A 449 8.98 -50.24 12.59
CA VAL A 449 7.84 -50.20 11.67
C VAL A 449 8.23 -49.29 10.50
N ARG A 450 8.30 -49.88 9.30
CA ARG A 450 8.37 -49.15 8.02
C ARG A 450 7.09 -48.35 7.85
N GLY A 451 7.11 -47.07 8.22
CA GLY A 451 6.15 -46.07 7.77
C GLY A 451 6.82 -45.18 6.74
N GLN A 452 6.29 -45.14 5.51
CA GLN A 452 6.65 -44.12 4.53
C GLN A 452 6.27 -42.76 5.09
N GLY A 453 7.24 -42.05 5.66
CA GLY A 453 7.11 -40.63 5.97
C GLY A 453 7.19 -39.85 4.67
N THR A 454 6.06 -39.51 4.08
CA THR A 454 5.97 -38.42 3.11
C THR A 454 6.37 -37.14 3.83
N LEU A 455 7.58 -36.65 3.56
CA LEU A 455 7.97 -35.28 3.86
C LEU A 455 6.93 -34.35 3.22
N LEU A 456 6.15 -33.66 4.06
CA LEU A 456 5.22 -32.65 3.60
C LEU A 456 6.01 -31.56 2.87
N SER A 457 5.60 -31.25 1.65
CA SER A 457 6.24 -30.18 0.87
C SER A 457 6.04 -28.82 1.56
N PRO A 458 6.98 -27.87 1.41
CA PRO A 458 6.91 -26.51 1.98
C PRO A 458 5.62 -25.71 1.70
N ARG A 459 4.76 -26.20 0.79
CA ARG A 459 3.46 -25.61 0.44
C ARG A 459 2.46 -25.61 1.61
N ALA A 460 2.52 -26.61 2.50
CA ALA A 460 1.53 -26.81 3.55
C ALA A 460 1.59 -25.80 4.72
N TYR A 461 2.72 -25.09 4.90
CA TYR A 461 2.89 -24.18 6.04
C TYR A 461 2.34 -22.77 5.79
N VAL A 462 2.42 -22.28 4.54
CA VAL A 462 1.73 -21.04 4.12
C VAL A 462 0.23 -21.27 4.02
N GLU A 463 -0.20 -22.50 3.74
CA GLU A 463 -1.61 -22.89 3.75
C GLU A 463 -2.20 -22.76 5.17
N ALA A 464 -1.52 -23.20 6.23
CA ALA A 464 -2.10 -23.32 7.58
C ALA A 464 -2.33 -22.01 8.40
N ILE A 465 -1.98 -20.83 7.89
CA ILE A 465 -2.05 -19.55 8.64
C ILE A 465 -3.16 -18.61 8.14
N HIS A 466 -4.01 -19.08 7.22
CA HIS A 466 -5.32 -18.49 6.90
C HIS A 466 -6.42 -19.50 7.23
#